data_AF-A0A6C1SS25-F1
#
_entry.id   AF-A0A6C1SS25-F1
#
_cell.length_a   1.000
_cell.length_b   1.000
_cell.length_c   1.000
_cell.angle_alpha   90.00
_cell.angle_beta   90.00
_cell.angle_gamma   90.00
#
_symmetry.space_group_name_H-M   'P 1'
#
loop_
_entity.id
_entity.type
_entity.pdbx_description
1 polymer ?
#
loop_
_entity_poly.entity_id
_entity_poly.type
_entity_poly.pdbx_seq_one_letter_code
_entity_poly.pdbx_strand_id
1 'polypeptide(L)'
;MELEAWRTALVREIERAAEWRAEKAVADPEDTRLADSQQALFNLAEQVKALPPDHAELSALHKEETELGELQRATAGEPEARYHDAKEDLLGAYGIDHPPFDTVEGFLKVLRNRVDETISEYRLRACA
;
A
#
# COMPACT_ATOMS: atom_id res chain seq x y z
N MET A 1 8.11 8.64 11.61
CA MET A 1 9.11 7.84 10.88
C MET A 1 9.81 8.79 9.90
N GLU A 2 11.04 8.53 9.46
CA GLU A 2 11.66 9.35 8.41
C GLU A 2 11.10 8.95 7.04
N LEU A 3 10.83 9.90 6.14
CA LEU A 3 10.20 9.67 4.83
C LEU A 3 10.91 8.59 4.01
N GLU A 4 12.24 8.60 4.02
CA GLU A 4 13.08 7.63 3.29
C GLU A 4 12.99 6.21 3.85
N ALA A 5 12.96 6.08 5.18
CA ALA A 5 12.78 4.79 5.83
C ALA A 5 11.37 4.24 5.58
N TRP A 6 10.37 5.12 5.64
CA TRP A 6 8.99 4.77 5.31
C TRP A 6 8.83 4.35 3.85
N ARG A 7 9.40 5.11 2.90
CA ARG A 7 9.42 4.76 1.47
C ARG A 7 10.03 3.38 1.27
N THR A 8 11.15 3.10 1.94
CA THR A 8 11.80 1.80 1.88
C THR A 8 10.90 0.68 2.42
N ALA A 9 10.13 0.93 3.48
CA ALA A 9 9.17 -0.03 4.01
C ALA A 9 8.02 -0.29 3.02
N LEU A 10 7.42 0.76 2.45
CA LEU A 10 6.36 0.64 1.44
C LEU A 10 6.83 -0.18 0.22
N VAL A 11 8.04 0.11 -0.27
CA VAL A 11 8.66 -0.64 -1.37
C VAL A 11 8.79 -2.13 -1.02
N ARG A 12 9.27 -2.45 0.18
CA ARG A 12 9.43 -3.85 0.62
C ARG A 12 8.09 -4.58 0.74
N GLU A 13 7.02 -3.90 1.12
CA GLU A 13 5.68 -4.48 1.17
C GLU A 13 5.20 -4.84 -0.24
N ILE A 14 5.40 -3.94 -1.21
CA ILE A 14 5.06 -4.19 -2.62
C ILE A 14 5.91 -5.34 -3.18
N GLU A 15 7.22 -5.37 -2.90
CA GLU A 15 8.11 -6.45 -3.33
C GLU A 15 7.71 -7.80 -2.71
N ARG A 16 7.33 -7.83 -1.43
CA ARG A 16 6.86 -9.06 -0.79
C ARG A 16 5.58 -9.58 -1.43
N ALA A 17 4.65 -8.70 -1.82
CA ALA A 17 3.47 -9.11 -2.58
C ALA A 17 3.87 -9.71 -3.94
N ALA A 18 4.87 -9.13 -4.63
CA ALA A 18 5.40 -9.67 -5.87
C ALA A 18 6.09 -11.03 -5.69
N GLU A 19 6.88 -11.21 -4.63
CA GLU A 19 7.52 -12.48 -4.28
C GLU A 19 6.49 -13.57 -4.00
N TRP A 20 5.44 -13.24 -3.24
CA TRP A 20 4.33 -14.17 -3.01
C TRP A 20 3.64 -14.57 -4.32
N ARG A 21 3.48 -13.63 -5.28
CA ARG A 21 2.99 -13.95 -6.62
C ARG A 21 3.92 -14.88 -7.39
N ALA A 22 5.23 -14.70 -7.26
CA ALA A 22 6.23 -15.59 -7.85
C ALA A 22 6.08 -17.02 -7.33
N GLU A 23 5.92 -17.19 -6.00
CA GLU A 23 5.70 -18.50 -5.38
C GLU A 23 4.41 -19.16 -5.89
N LYS A 24 3.33 -18.38 -6.03
CA LYS A 24 2.06 -18.86 -6.59
C LYS A 24 2.19 -19.26 -8.05
N ALA A 25 2.91 -18.48 -8.87
CA ALA A 25 3.12 -18.80 -10.28
C ALA A 25 3.93 -20.09 -10.47
N VAL A 26 4.85 -20.41 -9.55
CA VAL A 26 5.55 -21.71 -9.56
C VAL A 26 4.59 -22.85 -9.20
N ALA A 27 3.67 -22.62 -8.26
CA ALA A 27 2.68 -23.61 -7.85
C ALA A 27 1.56 -23.83 -8.89
N ASP A 28 1.23 -22.80 -9.67
CA ASP A 28 0.23 -22.83 -10.75
C ASP A 28 0.78 -22.15 -12.04
N PRO A 29 1.61 -22.86 -12.83
CA PRO A 29 2.27 -22.30 -14.01
C PRO A 29 1.31 -21.98 -15.17
N GLU A 30 0.09 -22.50 -15.15
CA GLU A 30 -0.91 -22.25 -16.18
C GLU A 30 -1.63 -20.91 -15.97
N ASP A 31 -1.62 -20.38 -14.74
CA ASP A 31 -2.18 -19.06 -14.44
C ASP A 31 -1.19 -17.93 -14.76
N THR A 32 -1.19 -17.51 -16.03
CA THR A 32 -0.35 -16.41 -16.52
C THR A 32 -0.60 -15.08 -15.83
N ARG A 33 -1.79 -14.90 -15.21
CA ARG A 33 -2.13 -13.65 -14.50
C ARG A 33 -1.22 -13.44 -13.29
N LEU A 34 -0.72 -14.52 -12.68
CA LEU A 34 0.20 -14.43 -11.54
C LEU A 34 1.55 -13.83 -11.96
N ALA A 35 2.08 -14.23 -13.12
CA ALA A 35 3.32 -13.69 -13.66
C ALA A 35 3.15 -12.22 -14.09
N ASP A 36 2.03 -11.89 -14.73
CA ASP A 36 1.72 -10.51 -15.12
C ASP A 36 1.56 -9.58 -13.90
N SER A 37 0.83 -10.04 -12.88
CA SER A 37 0.66 -9.35 -11.59
C SER A 37 1.99 -9.16 -10.86
N GLN A 38 2.84 -10.20 -10.80
CA GLN A 38 4.18 -10.13 -10.22
C GLN A 38 5.01 -9.04 -10.89
N GLN A 39 5.07 -9.03 -12.24
CA GLN A 39 5.82 -8.03 -12.98
C GLN A 39 5.26 -6.62 -12.75
N ALA A 40 3.94 -6.48 -12.68
CA ALA A 40 3.29 -5.20 -12.43
C ALA A 40 3.61 -4.66 -11.02
N LEU A 41 3.69 -5.52 -10.00
CA LEU A 41 4.10 -5.15 -8.64
C LEU A 41 5.58 -4.74 -8.58
N PHE A 42 6.48 -5.46 -9.26
CA PHE A 42 7.88 -5.02 -9.35
C PHE A 42 8.02 -3.67 -10.06
N ASN A 43 7.28 -3.46 -11.15
CA ASN A 43 7.26 -2.18 -11.85
C ASN A 43 6.73 -1.05 -10.94
N LEU A 44 5.74 -1.33 -10.10
CA LEU A 44 5.23 -0.38 -9.12
C LEU A 44 6.30 -0.05 -8.06
N ALA A 45 6.98 -1.06 -7.51
CA ALA A 45 8.06 -0.87 -6.55
C ALA A 45 9.19 0.02 -7.12
N GLU A 46 9.61 -0.24 -8.35
CA GLU A 46 10.63 0.57 -9.03
C GLU A 46 10.15 2.01 -9.27
N GLN A 47 8.90 2.21 -9.65
CA GLN A 47 8.34 3.56 -9.79
C GLN A 47 8.34 4.30 -8.45
N VAL A 48 7.94 3.65 -7.35
CA VAL A 48 7.97 4.27 -6.00
C VAL A 48 9.41 4.61 -5.59
N LYS A 49 10.40 3.75 -5.87
CA LYS A 49 11.82 4.04 -5.62
C LYS A 49 12.32 5.24 -6.42
N ALA A 50 11.89 5.36 -7.67
CA ALA A 50 12.32 6.41 -8.59
C ALA A 50 11.70 7.78 -8.31
N LEU A 51 10.68 7.86 -7.45
CA LEU A 51 10.07 9.13 -7.08
C LEU A 51 11.09 10.07 -6.41
N PRO A 52 11.05 11.38 -6.73
CA PRO A 52 11.84 12.38 -6.01
C PRO A 52 11.54 12.38 -4.50
N PRO A 53 12.53 12.63 -3.64
CA PRO A 53 12.31 12.72 -2.19
C PRO A 53 11.31 13.80 -1.78
N ASP A 54 11.16 14.85 -2.59
CA ASP A 54 10.21 15.96 -2.42
C ASP A 54 8.88 15.74 -3.15
N HIS A 55 8.61 14.53 -3.65
CA HIS A 55 7.36 14.21 -4.34
C HIS A 55 6.15 14.48 -3.43
N ALA A 56 5.24 15.32 -3.88
CA ALA A 56 4.18 15.89 -3.06
C ALA A 56 3.21 14.82 -2.51
N GLU A 57 2.72 13.91 -3.37
CA GLU A 57 1.80 12.85 -2.93
C GLU A 57 2.47 11.82 -2.02
N LEU A 58 3.76 11.56 -2.23
CA LEU A 58 4.51 10.64 -1.39
C LEU A 58 4.70 11.23 0.01
N SER A 59 5.03 12.52 0.07
CA SER A 59 5.13 13.28 1.32
C SER A 59 3.80 13.41 2.03
N ALA A 60 2.70 13.59 1.29
CA ALA A 60 1.35 13.67 1.86
C ALA A 60 0.95 12.33 2.48
N LEU A 61 1.09 11.23 1.73
CA LEU A 61 0.79 9.89 2.24
C LEU A 61 1.63 9.54 3.47
N HIS A 62 2.92 9.85 3.49
CA HIS A 62 3.75 9.62 4.67
C HIS A 62 3.28 10.38 5.91
N LYS A 63 2.84 11.63 5.75
CA LYS A 63 2.29 12.43 6.86
C LYS A 63 1.02 11.80 7.40
N GLU A 64 0.13 11.38 6.51
CA GLU A 64 -1.15 10.76 6.88
C GLU A 64 -0.93 9.39 7.54
N GLU A 65 -0.04 8.53 7.01
CA GLU A 65 0.30 7.26 7.68
C GLU A 65 1.00 7.48 9.02
N THR A 66 1.81 8.55 9.16
CA THR A 66 2.41 8.92 10.45
C THR A 66 1.34 9.31 11.46
N GLU A 67 0.38 10.15 11.06
CA GLU A 67 -0.76 10.51 11.90
C GLU A 67 -1.58 9.27 12.29
N LEU A 68 -1.89 8.40 11.33
CA LEU A 68 -2.61 7.16 11.58
C LEU A 68 -1.87 6.30 12.62
N GLY A 69 -0.55 6.15 12.49
CA GLY A 69 0.26 5.42 13.46
C GLY A 69 0.28 6.07 14.85
N GLU A 70 0.14 7.40 14.96
CA GLU A 70 -0.04 8.09 16.23
C GLU A 70 -1.41 7.83 16.85
N LEU A 71 -2.47 7.88 16.05
CA LEU A 71 -3.84 7.56 16.47
C LEU A 71 -3.96 6.12 16.94
N GLN A 72 -3.37 5.17 16.21
CA GLN A 72 -3.34 3.74 16.58
C GLN A 72 -2.65 3.51 17.92
N ARG A 73 -1.52 4.18 18.18
CA ARG A 73 -0.84 4.10 19.48
C ARG A 73 -1.64 4.73 20.61
N ALA A 74 -2.37 5.81 20.33
CA ALA A 74 -3.20 6.49 21.31
C ALA A 74 -4.52 5.74 21.58
N THR A 75 -5.00 4.95 20.62
CA THR A 75 -6.29 4.26 20.68
C THR A 75 -6.21 2.95 19.91
N ALA A 76 -6.06 1.84 20.63
CA ALA A 76 -6.15 0.51 20.02
C ALA A 76 -7.59 0.23 19.57
N GLY A 77 -7.78 -0.37 18.39
CA GLY A 77 -9.11 -0.69 17.89
C GLY A 77 -9.14 -1.30 16.49
N GLU A 78 -10.33 -1.74 16.09
CA GLU A 78 -10.61 -2.35 14.77
C GLU A 78 -10.14 -1.57 13.53
N PRO A 79 -10.13 -0.22 13.48
CA PRO A 79 -9.75 0.48 12.25
C PRO A 79 -8.29 0.23 11.85
N GLU A 80 -7.40 -0.12 12.79
CA GLU A 80 -6.04 -0.56 12.49
C GLU A 80 -6.01 -1.84 11.64
N ALA A 81 -6.73 -2.87 12.10
CA ALA A 81 -6.83 -4.13 11.39
C ALA A 81 -7.46 -3.92 10.01
N ARG A 82 -8.51 -3.10 9.91
CA ARG A 82 -9.16 -2.79 8.62
C ARG A 82 -8.23 -2.09 7.64
N TYR A 83 -7.40 -1.15 8.10
CA TYR A 83 -6.43 -0.50 7.23
C TYR A 83 -5.39 -1.48 6.70
N HIS A 84 -4.87 -2.32 7.58
CA HIS A 84 -3.91 -3.35 7.21
C HIS A 84 -4.51 -4.32 6.18
N ASP A 85 -5.69 -4.87 6.47
CA ASP A 85 -6.42 -5.78 5.58
C ASP A 85 -6.72 -5.10 4.23
N ALA A 86 -7.16 -3.84 4.23
CA ALA A 86 -7.45 -3.11 2.99
C ALA A 86 -6.20 -2.85 2.14
N LYS A 87 -5.03 -2.65 2.77
CA LYS A 87 -3.75 -2.50 2.06
C LYS A 87 -3.27 -3.83 1.50
N GLU A 88 -3.41 -4.91 2.28
CA GLU A 88 -3.12 -6.27 1.80
C GLU A 88 -4.04 -6.67 0.64
N ASP A 89 -5.34 -6.37 0.72
CA ASP A 89 -6.31 -6.60 -0.34
C ASP A 89 -5.98 -5.80 -1.60
N LEU A 90 -5.61 -4.52 -1.46
CA LEU A 90 -5.20 -3.67 -2.58
C LEU A 90 -3.99 -4.25 -3.31
N LEU A 91 -2.96 -4.69 -2.58
CA LEU A 91 -1.77 -5.31 -3.16
C LEU A 91 -2.08 -6.71 -3.70
N GLY A 92 -2.94 -7.45 -3.01
CA GLY A 92 -3.38 -8.78 -3.38
C GLY A 92 -4.08 -8.75 -4.73
N ALA A 93 -5.10 -7.94 -4.91
CA ALA A 93 -5.87 -7.92 -6.14
C ALA A 93 -5.16 -7.19 -7.31
N TYR A 94 -3.98 -6.58 -7.08
CA TYR A 94 -3.21 -5.85 -8.08
C TYR A 94 -2.78 -6.71 -9.28
N GLY A 95 -3.28 -6.39 -10.47
CA GLY A 95 -3.00 -7.15 -11.69
C GLY A 95 -3.68 -8.51 -11.78
N ILE A 96 -4.58 -8.83 -10.84
CA ILE A 96 -5.40 -10.06 -10.85
C ILE A 96 -6.88 -9.70 -10.95
N ASP A 97 -7.45 -9.16 -9.88
CA ASP A 97 -8.88 -8.82 -9.82
C ASP A 97 -9.16 -7.39 -10.27
N HIS A 98 -8.14 -6.52 -10.21
CA HIS A 98 -8.16 -5.21 -10.83
C HIS A 98 -6.90 -4.95 -11.66
N PRO A 99 -7.03 -4.21 -12.78
CA PRO A 99 -5.89 -3.87 -13.60
C PRO A 99 -4.86 -3.07 -12.80
N PRO A 100 -3.56 -3.20 -13.11
CA PRO A 100 -2.53 -2.34 -12.53
C PRO A 100 -2.86 -0.86 -12.74
N PHE A 101 -2.41 0.01 -11.83
CA PHE A 101 -2.54 1.45 -12.04
C PHE A 101 -1.64 1.89 -13.20
N ASP A 102 -2.16 2.78 -14.04
CA ASP A 102 -1.40 3.36 -15.17
C ASP A 102 -0.18 4.15 -14.69
N THR A 103 -0.27 4.76 -13.49
CA THR A 103 0.82 5.51 -12.86
C THR A 103 0.92 5.22 -11.37
N VAL A 104 2.13 5.39 -10.82
CA VAL A 104 2.38 5.34 -9.37
C VAL A 104 1.53 6.35 -8.59
N GLU A 105 1.14 7.48 -9.20
CA GLU A 105 0.29 8.48 -8.54
C GLU A 105 -1.13 7.93 -8.32
N GLY A 106 -1.64 7.12 -9.26
CA GLY A 106 -2.91 6.42 -9.09
C GLY A 106 -2.89 5.49 -7.88
N PHE A 107 -1.80 4.72 -7.73
CA PHE A 107 -1.58 3.88 -6.56
C PHE A 107 -1.52 4.69 -5.27
N LEU A 108 -0.67 5.72 -5.21
CA LEU A 108 -0.50 6.55 -4.03
C LEU A 108 -1.82 7.20 -3.61
N LYS A 109 -2.61 7.69 -4.57
CA LYS A 109 -3.91 8.31 -4.31
C LYS A 109 -4.91 7.33 -3.71
N VAL A 110 -4.98 6.10 -4.23
CA VAL A 110 -5.89 5.08 -3.67
C VAL A 110 -5.47 4.73 -2.24
N LEU A 111 -4.18 4.52 -2.01
CA LEU A 111 -3.67 4.22 -0.68
C LEU A 111 -3.95 5.37 0.30
N ARG A 112 -3.74 6.61 -0.14
CA ARG A 112 -4.03 7.83 0.61
C ARG A 112 -5.50 7.95 1.00
N ASN A 113 -6.41 7.68 0.07
CA ASN A 113 -7.85 7.66 0.39
C ASN A 113 -8.19 6.63 1.48
N ARG A 114 -7.55 5.45 1.48
CA ARG A 114 -7.75 4.44 2.54
C ARG A 114 -7.23 4.91 3.90
N VAL A 115 -6.09 5.60 3.91
CA VAL A 115 -5.56 6.20 5.14
C VAL A 115 -6.51 7.26 5.68
N ASP A 116 -6.99 8.17 4.83
CA ASP A 116 -7.92 9.24 5.23
C ASP A 116 -9.27 8.70 5.74
N GLU A 117 -9.83 7.67 5.08
CA GLU A 117 -11.01 6.93 5.56
C GLU A 117 -10.78 6.39 6.98
N THR A 118 -9.63 5.74 7.20
CA THR A 118 -9.29 5.13 8.49
C THR A 118 -9.08 6.19 9.59
N ILE A 119 -8.35 7.27 9.29
CA ILE A 119 -8.15 8.40 10.20
C ILE A 119 -9.50 9.01 10.59
N SER A 120 -10.40 9.18 9.63
CA SER A 120 -11.75 9.70 9.87
C SER A 120 -12.54 8.79 10.81
N GLU A 121 -12.46 7.47 10.65
CA GLU A 121 -13.07 6.52 11.59
C GLU A 121 -12.49 6.64 13.02
N TYR A 122 -11.17 6.78 13.15
CA TYR A 122 -10.53 6.99 14.46
C TYR A 122 -11.01 8.27 15.14
N ARG A 123 -11.07 9.38 14.40
CA ARG A 123 -11.52 10.68 14.91
C ARG A 123 -12.98 10.64 15.35
N LEU A 124 -13.85 10.00 14.57
CA LEU A 124 -15.26 9.82 14.94
C LEU A 124 -15.42 9.02 16.24
N ARG A 125 -14.62 7.97 16.45
CA ARG A 125 -14.64 7.18 17.69
C ARG A 125 -14.09 7.94 18.88
N ALA A 126 -13.06 8.77 18.70
CA ALA A 126 -12.50 9.59 19.78
C ALA A 126 -13.47 10.69 20.27
N CYS A 127 -14.46 11.06 19.46
CA CYS A 127 -15.52 12.01 19.83
C CYS A 127 -16.81 11.36 20.36
N ALA A 128 -16.89 10.02 20.37
CA ALA A 128 -18.05 9.25 20.86
C ALA A 128 -17.85 8.82 22.31
#